data_AF-A0A0A0HXQ0-F1
#
_entry.id   AF-A0A0A0HXQ0-F1
#
_cell.length_a   1.000
_cell.length_b   1.000
_cell.length_c   1.000
_cell.angle_alpha   90.00
_cell.angle_beta   90.00
_cell.angle_gamma   90.00
#
_symmetry.space_group_name_H-M   'P 1'
#
loop_
_entity.id
_entity.type
_entity.pdbx_description
1 polymer ?
#
loop_
_entity_poly.entity_id
_entity_poly.type
_entity_poly.pdbx_seq_one_letter_code
_entity_poly.pdbx_strand_id
1 'polypeptide(L)'
;MSKQVISFLLQLSGSILLLGGYFPQIIQLYKTKKSEDISLSFWVILTTGLFCIAFNMLISHVPNFIMVTQFLNAIIALWVLVLVKKYK
;
A
#
# COMPACT_ATOMS: atom_id res chain seq x y z
N MET A 1 -20.97 19.98 11.62
CA MET A 1 -20.25 18.69 11.69
C MET A 1 -19.02 18.87 12.58
N SER A 2 -18.75 17.97 13.53
CA SER A 2 -17.58 18.12 14.41
C SER A 2 -16.28 17.82 13.66
N LYS A 3 -15.17 18.44 14.07
CA LYS A 3 -13.84 18.23 13.44
C LYS A 3 -13.41 16.75 13.44
N GLN A 4 -13.80 16.00 14.47
CA GLN A 4 -13.52 14.58 14.60
C GLN A 4 -14.21 13.74 13.50
N VAL A 5 -15.47 14.05 13.17
CA VAL A 5 -16.21 13.35 12.10
C VAL A 5 -15.55 13.59 10.74
N ILE A 6 -15.12 14.82 10.45
CA ILE A 6 -14.39 15.15 9.22
C ILE A 6 -13.09 14.33 9.13
N SER A 7 -12.30 14.31 10.21
CA SER A 7 -11.04 13.57 10.26
C SER A 7 -11.25 12.08 10.02
N PHE A 8 -12.29 11.49 10.61
CA PHE A 8 -12.62 10.09 10.44
C PHE A 8 -12.99 9.77 8.98
N LEU A 9 -13.84 10.59 8.36
CA LEU A 9 -14.26 10.39 6.97
C LEU A 9 -13.09 10.51 5.99
N LEU A 10 -12.18 11.49 6.21
CA LEU A 10 -10.97 11.64 5.40
C LEU A 10 -10.00 10.46 5.57
N GLN A 11 -9.83 9.97 6.79
CA GLN A 11 -8.99 8.80 7.04
C GLN A 11 -9.57 7.55 6.36
N LEU A 12 -10.89 7.37 6.43
CA LEU A 12 -11.57 6.24 5.81
C LEU A 12 -11.45 6.28 4.29
N SER A 13 -11.74 7.44 3.66
CA SER A 13 -11.62 7.60 2.22
C SER A 13 -10.18 7.46 1.74
N GLY A 14 -9.22 8.03 2.46
CA GLY A 14 -7.79 7.86 2.19
C GLY A 14 -7.36 6.40 2.26
N SER A 15 -7.85 5.64 3.23
CA SER A 15 -7.56 4.20 3.37
C SER A 15 -8.11 3.39 2.19
N ILE A 16 -9.34 3.68 1.75
CA ILE A 16 -9.96 3.00 0.60
C ILE A 16 -9.18 3.30 -0.69
N LEU A 17 -8.85 4.58 -0.95
CA LEU A 17 -8.12 4.97 -2.15
C LEU A 17 -6.70 4.39 -2.16
N LEU A 18 -6.02 4.40 -1.01
CA LEU A 18 -4.67 3.87 -0.87
C LEU A 18 -4.64 2.37 -1.19
N LEU A 19 -5.51 1.57 -0.56
CA LEU A 19 -5.53 0.12 -0.78
C LEU A 19 -6.10 -0.24 -2.17
N GLY A 20 -7.13 0.48 -2.62
CA GLY A 20 -7.75 0.28 -3.92
C GLY A 20 -6.84 0.66 -5.09
N GLY A 21 -5.91 1.60 -4.90
CA GLY A 21 -4.99 2.08 -5.94
C GLY A 21 -4.09 0.99 -6.53
N TYR A 22 -3.84 -0.10 -5.80
CA TYR A 22 -3.05 -1.23 -6.30
C TYR A 22 -3.83 -2.18 -7.20
N PHE A 23 -5.16 -2.18 -7.16
CA PHE A 23 -5.98 -3.13 -7.93
C PHE A 23 -5.73 -3.07 -9.43
N PRO A 24 -5.70 -1.89 -10.08
CA PRO A 24 -5.39 -1.80 -11.51
C PRO A 24 -4.04 -2.43 -11.86
N GLN A 25 -3.02 -2.20 -11.03
CA GLN A 25 -1.68 -2.74 -11.26
C GLN A 25 -1.64 -4.27 -11.10
N ILE A 26 -2.32 -4.80 -10.09
CA ILE A 26 -2.43 -6.25 -9.87
C ILE A 26 -3.18 -6.90 -11.04
N ILE A 27 -4.31 -6.33 -11.46
CA ILE A 27 -5.10 -6.82 -12.59
C ILE A 27 -4.28 -6.80 -13.87
N GLN A 28 -3.54 -5.71 -14.13
CA GLN A 28 -2.67 -5.61 -15.29
C GLN A 28 -1.62 -6.72 -15.30
N LEU A 29 -0.90 -6.92 -14.20
CA LEU A 29 0.15 -7.94 -14.08
C LEU A 29 -0.40 -9.36 -14.32
N TYR A 30 -1.57 -9.70 -13.79
CA TYR A 30 -2.17 -11.01 -14.03
C TYR A 30 -2.69 -11.19 -15.47
N LYS A 31 -3.22 -10.13 -16.08
CA LYS A 31 -3.74 -10.19 -17.45
C LYS A 31 -2.61 -10.27 -18.48
N THR A 32 -1.57 -9.44 -18.34
CA THR A 32 -0.48 -9.37 -19.32
C THR A 32 0.58 -10.43 -19.07
N LYS A 33 0.75 -10.87 -17.81
CA LYS A 33 1.85 -11.74 -17.36
C LYS A 33 3.23 -11.21 -17.78
N LYS A 34 3.35 -9.88 -17.88
CA LYS A 34 4.56 -9.16 -18.30
C LYS A 34 4.80 -7.95 -17.41
N SER A 35 6.05 -7.70 -17.04
CA SER A 35 6.47 -6.56 -16.21
C SER A 35 7.79 -5.91 -16.69
N GLU A 36 8.17 -6.10 -17.95
CA GLU A 36 9.41 -5.58 -18.54
C GLU A 36 9.57 -4.05 -18.37
N ASP A 37 8.48 -3.29 -18.56
CA ASP A 37 8.45 -1.84 -18.42
C ASP A 37 8.30 -1.35 -16.96
N ILE A 38 8.18 -2.28 -16.00
CA ILE A 38 7.95 -1.95 -14.59
C ILE A 38 9.27 -2.03 -13.83
N SER A 39 9.66 -0.91 -13.21
CA SER A 39 10.88 -0.83 -12.41
C SER A 39 10.77 -1.70 -11.15
N LEU A 40 11.55 -2.80 -11.12
CA LEU A 40 11.64 -3.66 -9.93
C LEU A 40 12.21 -2.89 -8.73
N SER A 41 13.24 -2.06 -8.97
CA SER A 41 13.89 -1.26 -7.92
C SER A 41 12.92 -0.29 -7.26
N PHE A 42 12.01 0.31 -8.03
CA PHE A 42 10.95 1.16 -7.47
C PHE A 42 10.10 0.38 -6.47
N TRP A 43 9.62 -0.80 -6.85
CA TRP A 43 8.78 -1.63 -5.98
C TRP A 43 9.51 -2.16 -4.74
N VAL A 44 10.82 -2.45 -4.85
CA VAL A 44 11.65 -2.80 -3.69
C VAL A 44 11.74 -1.63 -2.72
N ILE A 45 12.15 -0.44 -3.18
CA ILE A 45 12.30 0.74 -2.32
C ILE A 45 10.96 1.15 -1.70
N LEU A 46 9.89 1.16 -2.51
CA LEU A 46 8.54 1.48 -2.04
C LEU A 46 8.11 0.53 -0.91
N THR A 47 8.19 -0.78 -1.16
CA THR A 47 7.73 -1.79 -0.19
C THR A 47 8.54 -1.70 1.11
N THR A 48 9.87 -1.57 1.03
CA THR A 48 10.71 -1.39 2.21
C THR A 48 10.35 -0.12 2.98
N GLY A 49 10.17 1.01 2.29
CA GLY A 49 9.76 2.27 2.92
C GLY A 49 8.41 2.16 3.62
N LEU A 50 7.43 1.48 3.02
CA LEU A 50 6.11 1.26 3.62
C LEU A 50 6.20 0.43 4.90
N PHE A 51 7.02 -0.63 4.93
CA PHE A 51 7.24 -1.37 6.18
C PHE A 51 7.94 -0.52 7.23
N CYS A 52 8.96 0.27 6.87
CA CYS A 52 9.60 1.20 7.79
C CYS A 52 8.59 2.17 8.41
N ILE A 53 7.69 2.73 7.61
CA ILE A 53 6.60 3.60 8.10
C ILE A 53 5.67 2.82 9.04
N ALA A 54 5.23 1.62 8.66
CA ALA A 54 4.33 0.81 9.47
C ALA A 54 4.94 0.45 10.84
N PHE A 55 6.23 0.07 10.88
CA PHE A 55 6.95 -0.17 12.13
C PHE A 55 7.17 1.09 12.96
N ASN A 56 7.46 2.23 12.32
CA ASN A 56 7.57 3.50 13.03
C ASN A 56 6.24 3.90 13.68
N MET A 57 5.10 3.67 13.01
CA MET A 57 3.77 3.90 13.55
C MET A 57 3.46 2.99 14.76
N LEU A 58 3.93 1.73 14.73
CA LEU A 58 3.81 0.80 15.85
C LEU A 58 4.56 1.31 17.09
N ILE A 59 5.79 1.78 16.92
CA ILE A 59 6.62 2.33 18.01
C ILE A 59 6.04 3.66 18.52
N SER A 60 5.45 4.46 17.64
CA SER A 60 4.91 5.78 17.98
C SER A 60 3.49 5.74 18.54
N HIS A 61 2.91 4.54 18.75
CA HIS A 61 1.55 4.35 19.28
C HIS A 61 0.46 5.11 18.50
N VAL A 62 0.60 5.15 17.17
CA VAL A 62 -0.40 5.73 16.27
C VAL A 62 -1.72 4.95 16.40
N PRO A 63 -2.90 5.59 16.25
CA PRO A 63 -4.18 4.89 16.34
C PRO A 63 -4.22 3.60 15.51
N ASN A 64 -4.67 2.51 16.15
CA ASN A 64 -4.61 1.15 15.59
C ASN A 64 -5.22 1.05 14.19
N PHE A 65 -6.30 1.77 13.90
CA PHE A 65 -6.93 1.79 12.59
C PHE A 65 -5.96 2.26 11.49
N ILE A 66 -5.22 3.33 11.71
CA ILE A 66 -4.27 3.90 10.76
C ILE A 66 -3.09 2.95 10.56
N MET A 67 -2.59 2.39 11.66
CA MET A 67 -1.48 1.44 11.66
C MET A 67 -1.83 0.18 10.87
N VAL A 68 -3.01 -0.42 11.12
CA VAL A 68 -3.48 -1.61 10.39
C VAL A 68 -3.62 -1.32 8.90
N THR A 69 -4.19 -0.18 8.53
CA THR A 69 -4.24 0.25 7.12
C THR A 69 -2.86 0.33 6.49
N GLN A 70 -1.84 0.83 7.21
CA GLN A 70 -0.49 0.89 6.66
C GLN A 70 0.21 -0.46 6.54
N PHE A 71 -0.01 -1.38 7.48
CA PHE A 71 0.48 -2.76 7.30
C PHE A 71 -0.18 -3.45 6.11
N LEU A 72 -1.49 -3.28 5.92
CA LEU A 72 -2.20 -3.80 4.74
C LEU A 72 -1.65 -3.19 3.44
N ASN A 73 -1.39 -1.87 3.43
CA ASN A 73 -0.78 -1.19 2.30
C ASN A 73 0.60 -1.79 1.96
N ALA A 74 1.47 -1.98 2.95
CA ALA A 74 2.78 -2.60 2.77
C ALA A 74 2.69 -4.06 2.25
N ILE A 75 1.74 -4.85 2.75
CA ILE A 75 1.51 -6.23 2.30
C ILE A 75 1.03 -6.26 0.84
N ILE A 76 0.11 -5.38 0.44
CA ILE A 76 -0.35 -5.30 -0.94
C ILE A 76 0.79 -4.86 -1.87
N ALA A 77 1.59 -3.86 -1.47
CA ALA A 77 2.77 -3.44 -2.23
C ALA A 77 3.80 -4.57 -2.38
N LEU A 78 4.03 -5.35 -1.32
CA LEU A 78 4.87 -6.56 -1.37
C LEU A 78 4.31 -7.59 -2.36
N TRP A 79 3.00 -7.77 -2.40
CA TRP A 79 2.37 -8.66 -3.38
C TRP A 79 2.61 -8.17 -4.82
N VAL A 80 2.46 -6.87 -5.08
CA VAL A 80 2.78 -6.31 -6.40
C VAL A 80 4.25 -6.51 -6.74
N LEU A 81 5.16 -6.27 -5.79
CA LEU A 81 6.59 -6.54 -5.99
C LEU A 81 6.85 -8.00 -6.38
N VAL A 82 6.20 -8.97 -5.71
CA VAL A 82 6.32 -10.39 -6.06
C VAL A 82 5.83 -10.66 -7.48
N LEU A 83 4.70 -10.07 -7.89
CA LEU A 83 4.18 -10.22 -9.24
C LEU A 83 5.09 -9.56 -10.29
N VAL A 84 5.60 -8.36 -10.00
CA VAL A 84 6.57 -7.67 -10.87
C VAL A 84 7.83 -8.50 -11.05
N LYS A 85 8.33 -9.14 -9.99
CA LYS A 85 9.49 -10.05 -10.09
C LYS A 85 9.16 -11.34 -10.86
N LYS A 86 7.96 -11.90 -10.66
CA LYS A 86 7.52 -13.16 -11.28
C LYS A 86 7.33 -13.06 -12.79
N TYR A 87 6.83 -11.93 -13.27
CA TYR A 87 6.50 -11.69 -14.68
C TYR A 87 7.56 -10.89 -15.45
N LYS A 88 8.76 -10.80 -14.88
CA LYS A 88 9.90 -10.08 -15.45
C LYS A 88 10.72 -10.95 -16.39
#